data_AF-A0A926AY59-F1
#
_entry.id   AF-A0A926AY59-F1
#
_cell.length_a   1.000
_cell.length_b   1.000
_cell.length_c   1.000
_cell.angle_alpha   90.00
_cell.angle_beta   90.00
_cell.angle_gamma   90.00
#
_symmetry.space_group_name_H-M   'P 1'
#
loop_
_entity.id
_entity.type
_entity.pdbx_description
1 polymer ?
#
loop_
_entity_poly.entity_id
_entity_poly.type
_entity_poly.pdbx_seq_one_letter_code
_entity_poly.pdbx_strand_id
1 'polypeptide(L)'
;MTYVGRENQLRVAIPRVTVDVAVDGQLNEPVWQQAALLTGFSEFSPHDGIPAADSTHVLVWYSPTAVHFGIRAFEPHGAAHATLADRDKIYADDNVQILLGTFNDRRQAYVFGVNPLGVQMDGTLVEQGQSRIGGWTPSQSGRAAPDLSQDFVFTSKGRLTDYGYEVEIRIPLKSVKYQSADIQNWDLNIVRNVQHSGHEDSWVPAKRSNTSFLGQSGSLEGLTGLTRGLVLDLNPSVTQKVVGAPGPRGWAYDRGGPQVGGRVQWGITNTLTLNAAVNPDFAEVESDAGQFAFDPRQSLFFPEKRPFFLEGLEQFSTPHSLIYTRRIVQPDAALKLTGKVAGTSIGVLSAADDRSLSASGRHRAIYNIVRGQRDIGGQSRLGFAYTDRVVGSDYNRVADVDGRYVFG
;
A
#
# COMPACT_ATOMS: atom_id res chain seq x y z
N MET A 1 18.28 23.02 -1.02
CA MET A 1 17.93 23.61 0.30
C MET A 1 18.04 22.51 1.35
N THR A 2 18.46 22.80 2.58
CA THR A 2 18.62 21.78 3.64
C THR A 2 17.53 21.92 4.69
N TYR A 3 16.94 20.80 5.12
CA TYR A 3 15.85 20.70 6.08
C TYR A 3 16.21 19.73 7.21
N VAL A 4 16.44 20.29 8.40
CA VAL A 4 16.87 19.55 9.59
C VAL A 4 15.65 19.11 10.40
N GLY A 5 15.36 17.81 10.38
CA GLY A 5 14.18 17.21 10.99
C GLY A 5 14.05 17.48 12.49
N ARG A 6 15.11 17.18 13.25
CA ARG A 6 15.21 17.46 14.70
C ARG A 6 15.06 18.94 15.10
N GLU A 7 15.25 19.87 14.16
CA GLU A 7 15.02 21.31 14.36
C GLU A 7 13.60 21.74 13.95
N ASN A 8 12.71 20.76 13.71
CA ASN A 8 11.34 20.96 13.23
C ASN A 8 11.24 21.69 11.88
N GLN A 9 12.25 21.58 11.01
CA GLN A 9 12.19 22.10 9.64
C GLN A 9 11.42 21.11 8.73
N LEU A 10 10.16 20.84 9.07
CA LEU A 10 9.37 19.73 8.49
C LEU A 10 8.55 20.13 7.26
N ARG A 11 8.64 21.39 6.82
CA ARG A 11 7.96 21.91 5.63
C ARG A 11 8.97 22.08 4.51
N VAL A 12 8.96 21.13 3.57
CA VAL A 12 9.99 20.95 2.57
C VAL A 12 9.47 21.44 1.23
N ALA A 13 10.07 22.51 0.70
CA ALA A 13 9.86 22.89 -0.69
C ALA A 13 10.81 22.06 -1.55
N ILE A 14 10.26 21.19 -2.40
CA ILE A 14 11.04 20.37 -3.32
C ILE A 14 11.10 21.02 -4.72
N PRO A 15 12.24 21.01 -5.39
CA PRO A 15 12.36 21.60 -6.72
C PRO A 15 11.64 20.73 -7.77
N ARG A 16 10.97 21.41 -8.71
CA ARG A 16 10.45 20.80 -9.93
C ARG A 16 11.52 20.85 -11.01
N VAL A 17 11.95 19.69 -11.50
CA VAL A 17 12.99 19.59 -12.52
C VAL A 17 12.52 18.70 -13.66
N THR A 18 12.73 19.12 -14.90
CA THR A 18 12.31 18.37 -16.09
C THR A 18 13.53 17.73 -16.74
N VAL A 19 14.00 16.64 -16.14
CA VAL A 19 15.11 15.82 -16.64
C VAL A 19 14.76 14.35 -16.41
N ASP A 20 15.25 13.47 -17.28
CA ASP A 20 15.22 12.04 -17.03
C ASP A 20 16.53 11.63 -16.36
N VAL A 21 16.43 10.92 -15.23
CA VAL A 21 17.56 10.32 -14.51
C VAL A 21 17.44 8.81 -14.63
N ALA A 22 18.55 8.16 -14.99
CA ALA A 22 18.64 6.71 -14.97
C ALA A 22 18.84 6.24 -13.54
N VAL A 23 17.97 5.34 -13.06
CA VAL A 23 18.08 4.82 -11.69
C VAL A 23 19.18 3.77 -11.63
N ASP A 24 20.41 4.19 -11.36
CA ASP A 24 21.60 3.34 -11.36
C ASP A 24 22.23 3.16 -9.96
N GLY A 25 21.69 3.86 -8.96
CA GLY A 25 22.11 3.78 -7.56
C GLY A 25 23.27 4.71 -7.22
N GLN A 26 23.66 5.61 -8.14
CA GLN A 26 24.63 6.66 -7.91
C GLN A 26 23.91 8.00 -7.84
N LEU A 27 24.29 8.84 -6.88
CA LEU A 27 23.72 10.18 -6.71
C LEU A 27 24.68 11.24 -7.27
N ASN A 28 25.13 11.05 -8.52
CA ASN A 28 26.19 11.85 -9.14
C ASN A 28 25.66 12.86 -10.17
N GLU A 29 24.42 12.70 -10.65
CA GLU A 29 23.83 13.57 -11.66
C GLU A 29 23.64 15.00 -11.12
N PRO A 30 23.78 16.03 -11.96
CA PRO A 30 23.67 17.43 -11.54
C PRO A 30 22.33 17.79 -10.88
N VAL A 31 21.24 17.07 -11.18
CA VAL A 31 19.93 17.33 -10.57
C VAL A 31 19.91 17.06 -9.07
N TRP A 32 20.70 16.10 -8.58
CA TRP A 32 20.79 15.80 -7.15
C TRP A 32 21.38 16.96 -6.35
N GLN A 33 22.17 17.84 -6.98
CA GLN A 33 22.70 19.05 -6.33
C GLN A 33 21.62 20.12 -6.12
N GLN A 34 20.53 20.06 -6.90
CA GLN A 34 19.41 20.99 -6.79
C GLN A 34 18.34 20.51 -5.78
N ALA A 35 18.32 19.20 -5.51
CA ALA A 35 17.33 18.55 -4.66
C ALA A 35 17.24 19.16 -3.24
N ALA A 36 16.07 19.03 -2.62
CA ALA A 36 15.92 19.31 -1.20
C ALA A 36 16.65 18.23 -0.41
N LEU A 37 17.47 18.62 0.55
CA LEU A 37 18.27 17.73 1.39
C LEU A 37 17.64 17.66 2.79
N LEU A 38 17.16 16.49 3.17
CA LEU A 38 16.61 16.18 4.48
C LEU A 38 17.72 15.57 5.35
N THR A 39 17.97 16.15 6.51
CA THR A 39 18.98 15.69 7.47
C THR A 39 18.46 15.77 8.90
N GLY A 40 19.30 15.44 9.88
CA GLY A 40 18.96 15.62 11.30
C GLY A 40 17.88 14.67 11.78
N PHE A 41 17.99 13.39 11.39
CA PHE A 41 17.15 12.31 11.89
C PHE A 41 17.32 12.16 13.40
N SER A 42 16.27 11.69 14.06
CA SER A 42 16.26 11.35 15.48
C SER A 42 15.79 9.92 15.67
N GLU A 43 16.29 9.29 16.73
CA GLU A 43 15.81 7.99 17.16
C GLU A 43 14.32 8.07 17.48
N PHE A 44 13.57 7.10 16.96
CA PHE A 44 12.18 6.84 17.27
C PHE A 44 12.05 5.63 18.19
N SER A 45 12.80 4.55 17.95
CA SER A 45 12.88 3.38 18.84
C SER A 45 14.34 2.97 19.04
N PRO A 46 14.81 2.71 20.27
CA PRO A 46 14.05 2.68 21.53
C PRO A 46 13.73 4.03 22.20
N HIS A 47 14.48 5.11 21.95
CA HIS A 47 14.33 6.39 22.67
C HIS A 47 13.80 7.51 21.77
N ASP A 48 12.83 8.28 22.27
CA ASP A 48 12.33 9.46 21.59
C ASP A 48 13.31 10.65 21.73
N GLY A 49 13.54 11.39 20.64
CA GLY A 49 14.07 12.76 20.68
C GLY A 49 15.59 12.89 20.86
N ILE A 50 16.33 11.79 20.73
CA ILE A 50 17.80 11.77 20.69
C ILE A 50 18.26 11.80 19.22
N PRO A 51 19.35 12.49 18.86
CA PRO A 51 19.91 12.41 17.52
C PRO A 51 20.23 10.96 17.12
N ALA A 52 19.89 10.59 15.88
CA ALA A 52 20.26 9.28 15.33
C ALA A 52 21.79 9.10 15.36
N ALA A 53 22.26 7.95 15.83
CA ALA A 53 23.69 7.63 15.85
C ALA A 53 24.24 7.43 14.42
N ASP A 54 23.44 6.81 13.56
CA ASP A 54 23.75 6.53 12.17
C ASP A 54 23.09 7.59 11.27
N SER A 55 23.85 8.63 10.90
CA SER A 55 23.34 9.75 10.12
C SER A 55 22.70 9.30 8.80
N THR A 56 21.64 9.99 8.38
CA THR A 56 20.95 9.73 7.11
C THR A 56 20.66 11.04 6.40
N HIS A 57 20.99 11.09 5.12
CA HIS A 57 20.68 12.19 4.23
C HIS A 57 19.74 11.72 3.12
N VAL A 58 18.61 12.41 2.96
CA VAL A 58 17.65 12.09 1.90
C VAL A 58 17.50 13.29 0.98
N LEU A 59 17.77 13.10 -0.31
CA LEU A 59 17.58 14.07 -1.36
C LEU A 59 16.23 13.85 -2.03
N VAL A 60 15.45 14.91 -2.20
CA VAL A 60 14.11 14.83 -2.80
C VAL A 60 13.93 15.90 -3.86
N TRP A 61 13.43 15.51 -5.02
CA TRP A 61 12.98 16.39 -6.09
C TRP A 61 11.85 15.70 -6.86
N TYR A 62 11.16 16.44 -7.73
CA TYR A 62 10.13 15.85 -8.56
C TYR A 62 10.17 16.36 -10.00
N SER A 63 9.75 15.49 -10.91
CA SER A 63 9.45 15.84 -12.29
C SER A 63 7.93 15.91 -12.49
N PRO A 64 7.45 16.35 -13.66
CA PRO A 64 6.02 16.27 -13.96
C PRO A 64 5.45 14.85 -13.91
N THR A 65 6.26 13.78 -13.93
CA THR A 65 5.79 12.39 -14.05
C THR A 65 6.20 11.48 -12.90
N ALA A 66 7.11 11.89 -12.03
CA ALA A 66 7.62 11.07 -10.93
C ALA A 66 8.18 11.92 -9.79
N VAL A 67 8.19 11.34 -8.58
CA VAL A 67 8.96 11.85 -7.44
C VAL A 67 10.22 10.99 -7.29
N HIS A 68 11.34 11.63 -7.02
CA HIS A 68 12.64 11.00 -6.94
C HIS A 68 13.23 11.17 -5.53
N PHE A 69 13.75 10.08 -4.99
CA PHE A 69 14.42 10.05 -3.70
C PHE A 69 15.83 9.49 -3.87
N GLY A 70 16.82 10.20 -3.35
CA GLY A 70 18.19 9.75 -3.22
C GLY A 70 18.51 9.59 -1.75
N ILE A 71 19.07 8.47 -1.34
CA ILE A 71 19.35 8.17 0.06
C ILE A 71 20.85 7.99 0.20
N ARG A 72 21.45 8.67 1.18
CA ARG A 72 22.80 8.39 1.67
C ARG A 72 22.68 8.05 3.14
N ALA A 73 22.89 6.78 3.46
CA ALA A 73 22.85 6.28 4.82
C ALA A 73 24.28 5.99 5.27
N PHE A 74 24.68 6.61 6.39
CA PHE A 74 26.01 6.48 6.93
C PHE A 74 26.03 5.37 7.99
N GLU A 75 27.06 4.53 7.94
CA GLU A 75 27.32 3.41 8.85
C GLU A 75 28.69 3.60 9.52
N PRO A 76 28.85 4.54 10.47
CA PRO A 76 30.13 4.80 11.15
C PRO A 76 30.70 3.59 11.88
N HIS A 77 29.87 2.60 12.19
CA HIS A 77 30.24 1.38 12.90
C HIS A 77 30.77 0.27 11.96
N GLY A 78 30.65 0.42 10.64
CA GLY A 78 31.19 -0.56 9.68
C GLY A 78 30.29 -0.77 8.46
N ALA A 79 30.16 -2.03 8.04
CA ALA A 79 29.38 -2.40 6.87
C ALA A 79 27.88 -2.52 7.20
N ALA A 80 27.02 -2.00 6.33
CA ALA A 80 25.58 -2.23 6.40
C ALA A 80 25.23 -3.71 6.25
N HIS A 81 24.21 -4.17 6.96
CA HIS A 81 23.60 -5.48 6.73
C HIS A 81 22.75 -5.43 5.46
N ALA A 82 23.18 -6.17 4.43
CA ALA A 82 22.58 -6.12 3.11
C ALA A 82 22.56 -7.51 2.47
N THR A 83 21.37 -8.00 2.12
CA THR A 83 21.19 -9.26 1.41
C THR A 83 20.38 -9.08 0.13
N LEU A 84 20.50 -10.02 -0.80
CA LEU A 84 19.60 -10.09 -1.95
C LEU A 84 18.32 -10.82 -1.53
N ALA A 85 17.48 -10.12 -0.76
CA ALA A 85 16.20 -10.64 -0.28
C ALA A 85 15.14 -10.67 -1.40
N ASP A 86 14.08 -11.44 -1.17
CA ASP A 86 12.84 -11.31 -1.95
C ASP A 86 12.20 -9.93 -1.69
N ARG A 87 11.40 -9.44 -2.64
CA ARG A 87 10.54 -8.26 -2.43
C ARG A 87 9.71 -8.43 -1.15
N ASP A 88 9.54 -7.34 -0.41
CA ASP A 88 8.79 -7.26 0.86
C ASP A 88 9.40 -8.02 2.04
N LYS A 89 10.52 -8.73 1.85
CA LYS A 89 11.23 -9.48 2.90
C LYS A 89 12.56 -8.83 3.31
N ILE A 90 12.60 -7.50 3.32
CA ILE A 90 13.83 -6.73 3.60
C ILE A 90 14.03 -6.37 5.08
N TYR A 91 13.13 -6.78 5.99
CA TYR A 91 13.19 -6.40 7.42
C TYR A 91 14.41 -6.95 8.18
N ALA A 92 15.08 -7.97 7.66
CA ALA A 92 16.31 -8.50 8.24
C ALA A 92 17.56 -7.71 7.82
N ASP A 93 17.43 -6.77 6.88
CA ASP A 93 18.49 -5.88 6.40
C ASP A 93 18.32 -4.46 6.93
N ASP A 94 19.39 -3.67 6.85
CA ASP A 94 19.25 -2.23 6.94
C ASP A 94 18.24 -1.79 5.87
N ASN A 95 17.32 -0.90 6.21
CA ASN A 95 16.34 -0.45 5.25
C ASN A 95 15.84 0.96 5.54
N VAL A 96 15.51 1.66 4.48
CA VAL A 96 14.88 2.98 4.55
C VAL A 96 13.49 2.90 3.95
N GLN A 97 12.51 3.48 4.64
CA GLN A 97 11.10 3.46 4.31
C GLN A 97 10.60 4.89 4.15
N ILE A 98 10.12 5.20 2.95
CA ILE A 98 9.47 6.46 2.62
C ILE A 98 7.98 6.29 2.89
N LEU A 99 7.44 7.11 3.80
CA LEU A 99 6.03 7.19 4.12
C LEU A 99 5.45 8.43 3.44
N LEU A 100 4.66 8.21 2.39
CA LEU A 100 4.16 9.27 1.51
C LEU A 100 2.63 9.37 1.56
N GLY A 101 2.12 10.42 2.21
CA GLY A 101 0.68 10.72 2.27
C GLY A 101 0.27 11.74 1.21
N THR A 102 -0.07 11.27 0.02
CA THR A 102 -0.40 12.12 -1.14
C THR A 102 -1.72 12.90 -1.01
N PHE A 103 -2.54 12.57 -0.01
CA PHE A 103 -3.82 13.22 0.27
C PHE A 103 -3.75 14.26 1.39
N ASN A 104 -2.61 14.43 2.08
CA ASN A 104 -2.43 15.39 3.19
C ASN A 104 -3.46 15.23 4.31
N ASP A 105 -3.83 13.98 4.61
CA ASP A 105 -4.78 13.65 5.67
C ASP A 105 -4.10 13.05 6.92
N ARG A 106 -2.78 12.80 6.87
CA ARG A 106 -1.96 12.25 7.96
C ARG A 106 -2.52 10.99 8.60
N ARG A 107 -3.23 10.18 7.82
CA ARG A 107 -3.89 8.95 8.28
C ARG A 107 -3.57 7.76 7.42
N GLN A 108 -3.22 8.01 6.17
CA GLN A 108 -2.83 6.98 5.23
C GLN A 108 -1.56 7.42 4.52
N ALA A 109 -0.63 6.48 4.37
CA ALA A 109 0.59 6.70 3.61
C ALA A 109 0.87 5.49 2.74
N TYR A 110 1.36 5.75 1.53
CA TYR A 110 2.10 4.75 0.78
C TYR A 110 3.42 4.49 1.47
N VAL A 111 3.85 3.24 1.52
CA VAL A 111 5.15 2.84 2.05
C VAL A 111 6.00 2.38 0.88
N PHE A 112 7.16 2.99 0.70
CA PHE A 112 8.19 2.56 -0.24
C PHE A 112 9.49 2.31 0.53
N GLY A 113 9.78 1.04 0.78
CA GLY A 113 10.97 0.55 1.45
C GLY A 113 12.04 0.08 0.47
N VAL A 114 13.30 0.30 0.83
CA VAL A 114 14.46 -0.24 0.12
C VAL A 114 15.54 -0.69 1.10
N ASN A 115 16.25 -1.76 0.76
CA ASN A 115 17.50 -2.13 1.44
C ASN A 115 18.74 -1.54 0.72
N PRO A 116 19.97 -1.69 1.24
CA PRO A 116 21.18 -1.15 0.62
C PRO A 116 21.46 -1.62 -0.82
N LEU A 117 20.90 -2.76 -1.24
CA LEU A 117 21.04 -3.27 -2.61
C LEU A 117 19.92 -2.80 -3.54
N GLY A 118 18.96 -2.04 -3.00
CA GLY A 118 17.79 -1.53 -3.73
C GLY A 118 16.66 -2.55 -3.87
N VAL A 119 16.65 -3.64 -3.09
CA VAL A 119 15.52 -4.58 -3.02
C VAL A 119 14.32 -3.85 -2.44
N GLN A 120 13.17 -4.03 -3.07
CA GLN A 120 11.96 -3.26 -2.84
C GLN A 120 11.10 -3.87 -1.74
N MET A 121 10.44 -3.00 -0.98
CA MET A 121 9.28 -3.32 -0.16
C MET A 121 8.25 -2.24 -0.38
N ASP A 122 6.98 -2.59 -0.41
CA ASP A 122 5.94 -1.59 -0.57
C ASP A 122 4.59 -2.00 -0.03
N GLY A 123 3.74 -1.00 0.17
CA GLY A 123 2.44 -1.24 0.77
C GLY A 123 1.74 0.04 1.16
N THR A 124 0.73 -0.13 2.00
CA THR A 124 -0.02 0.99 2.57
C THR A 124 0.00 0.92 4.09
N LEU A 125 0.08 2.07 4.73
CA LEU A 125 -0.01 2.19 6.17
C LEU A 125 -1.23 3.04 6.48
N VAL A 126 -2.21 2.44 7.15
CA VAL A 126 -3.42 3.11 7.62
C VAL A 126 -3.35 3.22 9.13
N GLU A 127 -3.54 4.44 9.65
CA GLU A 127 -3.59 4.74 11.07
C GLU A 127 -4.87 4.18 11.71
N GLN A 128 -4.89 2.87 11.92
CA GLN A 128 -5.89 2.23 12.75
C GLN A 128 -5.44 2.45 14.20
N GLY A 129 -6.22 3.22 14.97
CA GLY A 129 -5.95 3.37 16.40
C GLY A 129 -5.72 1.99 16.99
N GLN A 130 -4.61 1.79 17.70
CA GLN A 130 -4.17 0.47 18.16
C GLN A 130 -5.32 -0.27 18.84
N SER A 131 -5.92 -1.22 18.12
CA SER A 131 -6.86 -2.16 18.70
C SER A 131 -6.35 -3.54 18.35
N ARG A 132 -5.61 -4.14 19.29
CA ARG A 132 -5.49 -5.58 19.36
C ARG A 132 -6.17 -6.02 20.64
N ILE A 133 -7.33 -6.66 20.46
CA ILE A 133 -7.83 -7.78 21.25
C ILE A 133 -7.90 -7.54 22.77
N GLY A 134 -9.10 -7.16 23.24
CA GLY A 134 -9.75 -7.67 24.46
C GLY A 134 -8.91 -8.18 25.64
N GLY A 135 -7.94 -7.41 26.14
CA GLY A 135 -7.18 -7.74 27.34
C GLY A 135 -6.51 -6.51 27.97
N TRP A 136 -6.38 -6.51 29.30
CA TRP A 136 -5.67 -5.52 30.12
C TRP A 136 -4.12 -5.57 29.93
N THR A 137 -3.65 -5.74 28.70
CA THR A 137 -2.22 -5.61 28.37
C THR A 137 -1.96 -4.18 27.88
N PRO A 138 -1.02 -3.43 28.48
CA PRO A 138 -0.66 -2.10 28.00
C PRO A 138 -0.22 -2.21 26.54
N SER A 139 -0.92 -1.51 25.64
CA SER A 139 -0.53 -1.43 24.24
C SER A 139 0.86 -0.81 24.14
N GLN A 140 1.81 -1.50 23.51
CA GLN A 140 3.08 -0.87 23.11
C GLN A 140 2.77 0.22 22.10
N SER A 141 2.81 1.48 22.53
CA SER A 141 2.68 2.63 21.65
C SER A 141 3.83 2.66 20.62
N GLY A 142 3.49 2.81 19.34
CA GLY A 142 4.44 2.70 18.24
C GLY A 142 3.77 2.77 16.87
N ARG A 143 4.60 2.68 15.83
CA ARG A 143 4.17 2.72 14.44
C ARG A 143 3.37 1.46 14.06
N ALA A 144 2.26 1.63 13.34
CA ALA A 144 1.49 0.51 12.81
C ALA A 144 2.30 -0.26 11.74
N ALA A 145 2.15 -1.58 11.69
CA ALA A 145 2.76 -2.37 10.63
C ALA A 145 2.09 -2.02 9.28
N PRO A 146 2.85 -1.81 8.20
CA PRO A 146 2.29 -1.61 6.87
C PRO A 146 1.63 -2.89 6.36
N ASP A 147 0.56 -2.73 5.57
CA ASP A 147 -0.02 -3.78 4.76
C ASP A 147 0.74 -3.85 3.43
N LEU A 148 1.56 -4.89 3.29
CA LEU A 148 2.42 -5.14 2.12
C LEU A 148 1.72 -5.96 1.03
N SER A 149 0.38 -5.99 1.03
CA SER A 149 -0.39 -6.71 0.00
C SER A 149 -0.50 -5.94 -1.33
N GLN A 150 -0.08 -4.68 -1.35
CA GLN A 150 -0.10 -3.85 -2.57
C GLN A 150 1.24 -3.95 -3.27
N ASP A 151 1.21 -4.10 -4.60
CA ASP A 151 2.38 -4.15 -5.47
C ASP A 151 2.45 -2.90 -6.38
N PHE A 152 3.04 -1.83 -5.88
CA PHE A 152 3.27 -0.59 -6.61
C PHE A 152 4.43 -0.70 -7.60
N VAL A 153 4.28 -0.07 -8.75
CA VAL A 153 5.35 0.01 -9.75
C VAL A 153 6.28 1.18 -9.43
N PHE A 154 7.49 0.88 -8.96
CA PHE A 154 8.56 1.88 -8.78
C PHE A 154 9.92 1.28 -9.12
N THR A 155 10.92 2.12 -9.35
CA THR A 155 12.28 1.69 -9.69
C THR A 155 13.22 2.09 -8.58
N SER A 156 14.10 1.17 -8.17
CA SER A 156 15.14 1.42 -7.18
C SER A 156 16.43 0.72 -7.55
N LYS A 157 17.55 1.33 -7.17
CA LYS A 157 18.87 0.71 -7.26
C LYS A 157 19.73 1.19 -6.11
N GLY A 158 20.35 0.25 -5.41
CA GLY A 158 21.22 0.52 -4.28
C GLY A 158 22.64 0.04 -4.51
N ARG A 159 23.58 0.65 -3.80
CA ARG A 159 24.99 0.24 -3.76
C ARG A 159 25.58 0.49 -2.38
N LEU A 160 26.46 -0.41 -1.95
CA LEU A 160 27.32 -0.17 -0.80
C LEU A 160 28.41 0.85 -1.16
N THR A 161 28.81 1.65 -0.19
CA THR A 161 29.89 2.64 -0.29
C THR A 161 30.83 2.52 0.90
N ASP A 162 31.98 3.19 0.84
CA ASP A 162 32.97 3.17 1.94
C ASP A 162 32.45 3.80 3.25
N TYR A 163 31.35 4.56 3.20
CA TYR A 163 30.74 5.21 4.35
C TYR A 163 29.42 4.57 4.80
N GLY A 164 28.90 3.57 4.08
CA GLY A 164 27.58 2.99 4.29
C GLY A 164 26.96 2.56 2.97
N TYR A 165 25.88 3.23 2.54
CA TYR A 165 25.22 2.92 1.27
C TYR A 165 24.50 4.11 0.63
N GLU A 166 24.28 3.99 -0.68
CA GLU A 166 23.42 4.87 -1.44
C GLU A 166 22.27 4.09 -2.08
N VAL A 167 21.08 4.68 -2.12
CA VAL A 167 19.96 4.16 -2.88
C VAL A 167 19.31 5.28 -3.67
N GLU A 168 18.99 4.98 -4.92
CA GLU A 168 18.21 5.84 -5.78
C GLU A 168 16.84 5.22 -6.03
N ILE A 169 15.79 6.04 -5.95
CA ILE A 169 14.40 5.62 -6.07
C ILE A 169 13.64 6.58 -6.96
N ARG A 170 12.88 6.03 -7.91
CA ARG A 170 11.92 6.74 -8.75
C ARG A 170 10.52 6.17 -8.56
N ILE A 171 9.60 7.02 -8.11
CA ILE A 171 8.18 6.68 -7.92
C ILE A 171 7.36 7.40 -9.00
N PRO A 172 6.91 6.70 -10.06
CA PRO A 172 6.03 7.28 -11.06
C PRO A 172 4.69 7.73 -10.47
N LEU A 173 4.20 8.91 -10.86
CA LEU A 173 2.91 9.43 -10.40
C LEU A 173 1.73 8.56 -10.83
N LYS A 174 1.88 7.78 -11.91
CA LYS A 174 0.88 6.79 -12.33
C LYS A 174 0.65 5.69 -11.29
N SER A 175 1.67 5.36 -10.51
CA SER A 175 1.65 4.29 -9.51
C SER A 175 0.91 4.68 -8.22
N VAL A 176 0.68 5.97 -7.99
CA VAL A 176 0.01 6.48 -6.79
C VAL A 176 -1.24 7.27 -7.15
N LYS A 177 -2.21 7.30 -6.24
CA LYS A 177 -3.33 8.24 -6.29
C LYS A 177 -2.90 9.49 -5.52
N TYR A 178 -3.33 10.67 -5.94
CA TYR A 178 -2.94 11.94 -5.32
C TYR A 178 -4.02 13.01 -5.50
N GLN A 179 -3.94 14.11 -4.73
CA GLN A 179 -4.95 15.18 -4.76
C GLN A 179 -5.20 15.70 -6.18
N SER A 180 -6.38 16.29 -6.40
CA SER A 180 -6.73 16.96 -7.65
C SER A 180 -6.43 18.47 -7.65
N ALA A 181 -5.86 19.01 -6.57
CA ALA A 181 -5.57 20.45 -6.48
C ALA A 181 -4.40 20.84 -7.40
N ASP A 182 -4.41 22.06 -7.92
CA ASP A 182 -3.33 22.56 -8.80
C ASP A 182 -2.01 22.72 -8.05
N ILE A 183 -2.09 23.19 -6.81
CA ILE A 183 -1.00 23.26 -5.84
C ILE A 183 -1.32 22.26 -4.73
N GLN A 184 -0.41 21.32 -4.50
CA GLN A 184 -0.61 20.23 -3.55
C GLN A 184 0.49 20.22 -2.51
N ASN A 185 0.08 19.80 -1.31
CA ASN A 185 0.99 19.44 -0.25
C ASN A 185 0.81 17.95 0.03
N TRP A 186 1.90 17.22 0.21
CA TRP A 186 1.89 15.80 0.54
C TRP A 186 2.56 15.57 1.89
N ASP A 187 2.04 14.67 2.70
CA ASP A 187 2.70 14.28 3.94
C ASP A 187 3.95 13.43 3.64
N LEU A 188 5.02 13.65 4.40
CA LEU A 188 6.25 12.86 4.31
C LEU A 188 6.79 12.52 5.69
N ASN A 189 7.13 11.26 5.88
CA ASN A 189 8.14 10.87 6.86
C ASN A 189 9.10 9.85 6.24
N ILE A 190 10.34 9.82 6.72
CA ILE A 190 11.31 8.80 6.36
C ILE A 190 11.71 8.07 7.62
N VAL A 191 11.66 6.75 7.57
CA VAL A 191 12.10 5.87 8.64
C VAL A 191 13.28 5.05 8.17
N ARG A 192 14.32 4.90 8.99
CA ARG A 192 15.42 3.98 8.76
C ARG A 192 15.43 2.94 9.88
N ASN A 193 15.46 1.66 9.51
CA ASN A 193 15.80 0.60 10.45
C ASN A 193 17.28 0.28 10.30
N VAL A 194 17.97 0.31 11.43
CA VAL A 194 19.41 0.09 11.52
C VAL A 194 19.64 -1.27 12.18
N GLN A 195 20.18 -2.24 11.45
CA GLN A 195 20.20 -3.64 11.93
C GLN A 195 21.20 -3.89 13.05
N HIS A 196 22.38 -3.26 13.01
CA HIS A 196 23.43 -3.53 14.02
C HIS A 196 22.98 -3.16 15.44
N SER A 197 22.23 -2.07 15.58
CA SER A 197 21.73 -1.54 16.85
C SER A 197 20.29 -1.97 17.14
N GLY A 198 19.53 -2.33 16.11
CA GLY A 198 18.08 -2.54 16.19
C GLY A 198 17.30 -1.24 16.36
N HIS A 199 17.90 -0.08 16.04
CA HIS A 199 17.24 1.22 16.18
C HIS A 199 16.34 1.53 14.98
N GLU A 200 15.23 2.22 15.25
CA GLU A 200 14.39 2.84 14.24
C GLU A 200 14.59 4.36 14.34
N ASP A 201 15.14 4.96 13.30
CA ASP A 201 15.35 6.40 13.18
C ASP A 201 14.27 7.03 12.29
N SER A 202 13.87 8.25 12.59
CA SER A 202 12.86 8.99 11.83
C SER A 202 13.37 10.38 11.47
N TRP A 203 13.05 10.86 10.26
CA TRP A 203 13.38 12.24 9.86
C TRP A 203 12.59 13.23 10.70
N VAL A 204 11.29 13.00 10.85
CA VAL A 204 10.48 13.75 11.81
C VAL A 204 10.87 13.32 13.23
N PRO A 205 10.99 14.26 14.20
CA PRO A 205 11.18 13.94 15.61
C PRO A 205 9.87 13.44 16.25
N ALA A 206 9.36 12.33 15.71
CA ALA A 206 8.13 11.69 16.13
C ALA A 206 8.31 11.08 17.52
N LYS A 207 7.26 11.16 18.35
CA LYS A 207 7.23 10.54 19.66
C LYS A 207 6.41 9.26 19.62
N ARG A 208 6.94 8.16 20.18
CA ARG A 208 6.22 6.89 20.31
C ARG A 208 4.97 7.01 21.15
N SER A 209 4.99 7.87 22.17
CA SER A 209 3.86 8.12 23.07
C SER A 209 2.66 8.81 22.40
N ASN A 210 2.81 9.31 21.18
CA ASN A 210 1.71 9.95 20.47
C ASN A 210 0.73 8.92 19.92
N THR A 211 -0.56 9.24 19.97
CA THR A 211 -1.68 8.42 19.48
C THR A 211 -1.70 8.27 17.96
N SER A 212 -0.96 9.12 17.24
CA SER A 212 -0.86 9.06 15.78
C SER A 212 0.59 9.22 15.30
N PHE A 213 1.11 8.21 14.60
CA PHE A 213 2.45 8.26 14.01
C PHE A 213 2.44 9.11 12.73
N LEU A 214 1.55 8.82 11.78
CA LEU A 214 1.42 9.60 10.55
C LEU A 214 0.95 11.03 10.84
N GLY A 215 0.21 11.23 11.94
CA GLY A 215 -0.20 12.53 12.46
C GLY A 215 0.95 13.52 12.68
N GLN A 216 2.16 13.00 12.90
CA GLN A 216 3.37 13.77 13.17
C GLN A 216 4.18 14.08 11.90
N SER A 217 3.80 13.52 10.74
CA SER A 217 4.56 13.64 9.49
C SER A 217 4.83 15.10 9.09
N GLY A 218 5.96 15.32 8.43
CA GLY A 218 6.26 16.58 7.76
C GLY A 218 5.45 16.72 6.47
N SER A 219 5.72 17.79 5.71
CA SER A 219 4.99 18.13 4.49
C SER A 219 5.97 18.49 3.38
N LEU A 220 5.80 17.87 2.21
CA LEU A 220 6.30 18.37 0.95
C LEU A 220 5.33 19.45 0.46
N GLU A 221 5.77 20.71 0.38
CA GLU A 221 4.91 21.86 0.05
C GLU A 221 5.10 22.32 -1.39
N GLY A 222 4.00 22.76 -2.02
CA GLY A 222 4.04 23.48 -3.31
C GLY A 222 4.26 22.60 -4.53
N LEU A 223 3.85 21.34 -4.51
CA LEU A 223 3.90 20.48 -5.69
C LEU A 223 2.91 20.99 -6.73
N THR A 224 3.39 21.23 -7.96
CA THR A 224 2.59 21.80 -9.05
C THR A 224 2.94 21.17 -10.39
N GLY A 225 2.01 21.23 -11.35
CA GLY A 225 2.25 20.73 -12.70
C GLY A 225 2.55 19.22 -12.75
N LEU A 226 1.87 18.46 -11.88
CA LEU A 226 1.92 17.00 -11.80
C LEU A 226 1.05 16.38 -12.90
N THR A 227 1.61 15.44 -13.65
CA THR A 227 0.95 14.77 -14.77
C THR A 227 0.95 13.25 -14.56
N ARG A 228 -0.23 12.67 -14.35
CA ARG A 228 -0.39 11.22 -14.18
C ARG A 228 -0.39 10.45 -15.50
N GLY A 229 -0.82 11.11 -16.58
CA GLY A 229 -1.06 10.47 -17.88
C GLY A 229 -2.25 9.50 -17.85
N LEU A 230 -2.38 8.67 -18.89
CA LEU A 230 -3.38 7.60 -18.94
C LEU A 230 -2.94 6.44 -18.04
N VAL A 231 -3.77 6.11 -17.05
CA VAL A 231 -3.62 4.90 -16.22
C VAL A 231 -4.65 3.89 -16.68
N LEU A 232 -4.25 3.01 -17.59
CA LEU A 232 -5.07 1.93 -18.13
C LEU A 232 -4.23 0.64 -18.17
N ASP A 233 -4.70 -0.39 -17.48
CA ASP A 233 -4.12 -1.73 -17.51
C ASP A 233 -5.18 -2.71 -18.04
N LEU A 234 -4.82 -3.47 -19.08
CA LEU A 234 -5.68 -4.41 -19.80
C LEU A 234 -5.02 -5.79 -19.78
N ASN A 235 -5.70 -6.78 -19.22
CA ASN A 235 -5.17 -8.14 -19.11
C ASN A 235 -6.22 -9.13 -19.63
N PRO A 236 -6.24 -9.40 -20.94
CA PRO A 236 -7.10 -10.42 -21.53
C PRO A 236 -6.57 -11.83 -21.21
N SER A 237 -7.48 -12.79 -21.04
CA SER A 237 -7.12 -14.21 -20.83
C SER A 237 -7.94 -15.13 -21.73
N VAL A 238 -7.32 -16.22 -22.15
CA VAL A 238 -7.96 -17.31 -22.91
C VAL A 238 -7.49 -18.64 -22.33
N THR A 239 -8.42 -19.44 -21.82
CA THR A 239 -8.13 -20.72 -21.17
C THR A 239 -8.84 -21.84 -21.91
N GLN A 240 -8.12 -22.92 -22.23
CA GLN A 240 -8.68 -24.12 -22.84
C GLN A 240 -8.45 -25.32 -21.94
N LYS A 241 -9.53 -26.04 -21.60
CA LYS A 241 -9.47 -27.25 -20.77
C LYS A 241 -9.82 -28.47 -21.59
N VAL A 242 -9.00 -29.52 -21.46
CA VAL A 242 -9.27 -30.84 -22.02
C VAL A 242 -9.31 -31.84 -20.87
N VAL A 243 -10.46 -32.47 -20.65
CA VAL A 243 -10.63 -33.47 -19.60
C VAL A 243 -10.62 -34.85 -20.22
N GLY A 244 -9.64 -35.67 -19.83
CA GLY A 244 -9.57 -37.08 -20.23
C GLY A 244 -10.25 -37.97 -19.19
N ALA A 245 -11.09 -38.90 -19.64
CA ALA A 245 -11.63 -39.98 -18.81
C ALA A 245 -11.49 -41.33 -19.54
N PRO A 246 -11.29 -42.45 -18.82
CA PRO A 246 -11.32 -43.79 -19.44
C PRO A 246 -12.67 -44.03 -20.11
N GLY A 247 -12.64 -44.41 -21.39
CA GLY A 247 -13.81 -44.76 -22.19
C GLY A 247 -13.71 -46.19 -22.75
N PRO A 248 -14.78 -46.67 -23.42
CA PRO A 248 -14.87 -48.07 -23.88
C PRO A 248 -13.81 -48.49 -24.91
N ARG A 249 -13.12 -47.54 -25.56
CA ARG A 249 -12.10 -47.77 -26.60
C ARG A 249 -10.80 -46.99 -26.36
N GLY A 250 -10.45 -46.71 -25.10
CA GLY A 250 -9.31 -45.88 -24.71
C GLY A 250 -9.73 -44.61 -24.00
N TRP A 251 -8.84 -43.64 -23.87
CA TRP A 251 -9.15 -42.34 -23.24
C TRP A 251 -10.12 -41.53 -24.12
N ALA A 252 -11.26 -41.13 -23.55
CA ALA A 252 -12.16 -40.15 -24.13
C ALA A 252 -11.76 -38.76 -23.63
N TYR A 253 -11.57 -37.83 -24.55
CA TYR A 253 -11.22 -36.45 -24.21
C TYR A 253 -12.40 -35.54 -24.50
N ASP A 254 -12.92 -34.91 -23.44
CA ASP A 254 -13.85 -33.81 -23.54
C ASP A 254 -13.05 -32.52 -23.74
N ARG A 255 -13.14 -31.96 -24.94
CA ARG A 255 -12.60 -30.64 -25.26
C ARG A 255 -13.74 -29.64 -25.10
N GLY A 256 -13.82 -29.06 -23.90
CA GLY A 256 -14.72 -27.93 -23.66
C GLY A 256 -14.39 -26.75 -24.59
N GLY A 257 -15.32 -25.82 -24.72
CA GLY A 257 -15.08 -24.57 -25.45
C GLY A 257 -14.00 -23.71 -24.77
N PRO A 258 -13.26 -22.89 -25.54
CA PRO A 258 -12.32 -21.93 -24.95
C PRO A 258 -13.07 -20.95 -24.06
N GLN A 259 -12.53 -20.70 -22.88
CA GLN A 259 -13.02 -19.69 -21.95
C GLN A 259 -12.24 -18.40 -22.19
N VAL A 260 -12.97 -17.30 -22.33
CA VAL A 260 -12.40 -15.96 -22.49
C VAL A 260 -12.73 -15.15 -21.26
N GLY A 261 -11.75 -14.39 -20.79
CA GLY A 261 -11.87 -13.53 -19.66
C GLY A 261 -10.91 -12.35 -19.75
N GLY A 262 -10.88 -11.59 -18.67
CA GLY A 262 -9.88 -10.55 -18.50
C GLY A 262 -10.25 -9.54 -17.44
N ARG A 263 -9.28 -8.68 -17.14
CA ARG A 263 -9.43 -7.54 -16.24
C ARG A 263 -9.04 -6.24 -16.91
N VAL A 264 -9.71 -5.18 -16.49
CA VAL A 264 -9.42 -3.80 -16.85
C VAL A 264 -9.28 -3.00 -15.57
N GLN A 265 -8.23 -2.20 -15.46
CA GLN A 265 -8.07 -1.18 -14.43
C GLN A 265 -7.90 0.17 -15.11
N TRP A 266 -8.74 1.13 -14.74
CA TRP A 266 -8.77 2.46 -15.32
C TRP A 266 -8.77 3.53 -14.22
N GLY A 267 -7.70 4.32 -14.16
CA GLY A 267 -7.64 5.53 -13.35
C GLY A 267 -8.45 6.64 -13.99
N ILE A 268 -9.75 6.71 -13.68
CA ILE A 268 -10.67 7.73 -14.20
C ILE A 268 -10.16 9.15 -13.88
N THR A 269 -9.64 9.34 -12.66
CA THR A 269 -9.00 10.58 -12.21
C THR A 269 -7.73 10.25 -11.41
N ASN A 270 -7.01 11.28 -10.94
CA ASN A 270 -5.88 11.09 -10.02
C ASN A 270 -6.31 10.53 -8.66
N THR A 271 -7.61 10.59 -8.33
CA THR A 271 -8.15 10.15 -7.05
C THR A 271 -9.08 8.95 -7.15
N LEU A 272 -9.50 8.54 -8.36
CA LEU A 272 -10.55 7.54 -8.58
C LEU A 272 -10.10 6.47 -9.58
N THR A 273 -10.33 5.21 -9.25
CA THR A 273 -9.96 4.05 -10.08
C THR A 273 -11.12 3.07 -10.19
N LEU A 274 -11.42 2.65 -11.41
CA LEU A 274 -12.38 1.62 -11.75
C LEU A 274 -11.64 0.35 -12.13
N ASN A 275 -11.98 -0.76 -11.49
CA ASN A 275 -11.57 -2.10 -11.88
C ASN A 275 -12.78 -2.88 -12.35
N ALA A 276 -12.66 -3.58 -13.46
CA ALA A 276 -13.67 -4.48 -13.97
C ALA A 276 -13.02 -5.81 -14.33
N ALA A 277 -13.72 -6.90 -14.07
CA ALA A 277 -13.28 -8.24 -14.43
C ALA A 277 -14.46 -9.04 -14.99
N VAL A 278 -14.19 -9.84 -16.01
CA VAL A 278 -15.13 -10.82 -16.58
C VAL A 278 -14.38 -12.14 -16.69
N ASN A 279 -14.93 -13.20 -16.09
CA ASN A 279 -14.30 -14.50 -15.92
C ASN A 279 -12.79 -14.40 -15.59
N PRO A 280 -12.40 -13.63 -14.56
CA PRO A 280 -11.01 -13.52 -14.16
C PRO A 280 -10.43 -14.90 -13.85
N ASP A 281 -9.24 -15.16 -14.39
CA ASP A 281 -8.46 -16.33 -14.01
C ASP A 281 -7.70 -16.01 -12.72
N PHE A 282 -7.93 -16.82 -11.68
CA PHE A 282 -7.21 -16.72 -10.40
C PHE A 282 -6.27 -17.91 -10.18
N ALA A 283 -6.07 -18.77 -11.18
CA ALA A 283 -5.18 -19.92 -11.07
C ALA A 283 -3.70 -19.52 -10.89
N GLU A 284 -3.34 -18.29 -11.23
CA GLU A 284 -1.99 -17.73 -11.06
C GLU A 284 -1.70 -17.29 -9.62
N VAL A 285 -2.72 -17.25 -8.75
CA VAL A 285 -2.57 -16.76 -7.38
C VAL A 285 -2.07 -17.89 -6.48
N GLU A 286 -1.07 -17.58 -5.66
CA GLU A 286 -0.48 -18.52 -4.71
C GLU A 286 -1.56 -19.15 -3.81
N SER A 287 -1.53 -20.48 -3.71
CA SER A 287 -2.44 -21.23 -2.83
C SER A 287 -2.26 -20.84 -1.37
N ASP A 288 -3.35 -20.85 -0.61
CA ASP A 288 -3.26 -20.61 0.83
C ASP A 288 -2.47 -21.70 1.54
N ALA A 289 -1.61 -21.30 2.47
CA ALA A 289 -1.03 -22.23 3.42
C ALA A 289 -2.16 -22.82 4.29
N GLY A 290 -2.18 -24.14 4.46
CA GLY A 290 -3.18 -24.80 5.29
C GLY A 290 -3.14 -24.29 6.73
N GLN A 291 -4.24 -23.69 7.20
CA GLN A 291 -4.41 -23.32 8.61
C GLN A 291 -5.28 -24.36 9.31
N PHE A 292 -4.82 -24.84 10.47
CA PHE A 292 -5.58 -25.74 11.32
C PHE A 292 -6.59 -24.95 12.16
N ALA A 293 -7.89 -25.10 11.87
CA ALA A 293 -8.96 -24.57 12.70
C ALA A 293 -9.27 -25.57 13.83
N PHE A 294 -8.81 -25.30 15.05
CA PHE A 294 -9.12 -26.14 16.22
C PHE A 294 -10.55 -25.93 16.75
N ASP A 295 -11.18 -24.79 16.49
CA ASP A 295 -12.56 -24.49 16.86
C ASP A 295 -13.42 -24.18 15.61
N PRO A 296 -14.42 -25.02 15.28
CA PRO A 296 -15.27 -24.82 14.10
C PRO A 296 -16.17 -23.57 14.18
N ARG A 297 -16.25 -22.90 15.34
CA ARG A 297 -16.99 -21.64 15.50
C ARG A 297 -16.18 -20.42 15.05
N GLN A 298 -14.87 -20.57 14.85
CA GLN A 298 -14.03 -19.49 14.34
C GLN A 298 -13.76 -19.69 12.85
N SER A 299 -14.18 -18.72 12.04
CA SER A 299 -13.86 -18.73 10.61
C SER A 299 -12.38 -18.43 10.40
N LEU A 300 -11.74 -19.18 9.51
CA LEU A 300 -10.38 -18.89 9.07
C LEU A 300 -10.40 -17.66 8.14
N PHE A 301 -9.55 -16.69 8.44
CA PHE A 301 -9.33 -15.52 7.60
C PHE A 301 -7.98 -15.66 6.90
N PHE A 302 -8.02 -15.67 5.57
CA PHE A 302 -6.82 -15.67 4.74
C PHE A 302 -6.58 -14.27 4.18
N PRO A 303 -5.33 -13.79 4.09
CA PRO A 303 -5.01 -12.54 3.40
C PRO A 303 -5.47 -12.61 1.94
N GLU A 304 -6.07 -11.55 1.40
CA GLU A 304 -6.38 -11.50 -0.03
C GLU A 304 -5.08 -11.50 -0.84
N LYS A 305 -5.05 -12.23 -1.97
CA LYS A 305 -3.88 -12.31 -2.86
C LYS A 305 -4.23 -12.08 -4.33
N ARG A 306 -5.52 -12.00 -4.66
CA ARG A 306 -5.98 -11.84 -6.04
C ARG A 306 -5.85 -10.38 -6.47
N PRO A 307 -5.13 -10.06 -7.57
CA PRO A 307 -4.85 -8.68 -7.98
C PRO A 307 -6.09 -7.78 -8.08
N PHE A 308 -7.19 -8.32 -8.61
CA PHE A 308 -8.45 -7.58 -8.72
C PHE A 308 -8.97 -7.08 -7.36
N PHE A 309 -8.80 -7.84 -6.28
CA PHE A 309 -9.29 -7.48 -4.95
C PHE A 309 -8.27 -6.65 -4.16
N LEU A 310 -6.97 -6.88 -4.39
CA LEU A 310 -5.87 -6.15 -3.75
C LEU A 310 -5.91 -4.65 -4.05
N GLU A 311 -6.07 -4.24 -5.30
CA GLU A 311 -5.98 -2.83 -5.71
C GLU A 311 -6.94 -1.90 -4.93
N GLY A 312 -6.44 -1.04 -4.05
CA GLY A 312 -7.30 -0.14 -3.27
C GLY A 312 -8.05 -0.83 -2.12
N LEU A 313 -7.55 -1.97 -1.63
CA LEU A 313 -8.11 -2.72 -0.49
C LEU A 313 -8.19 -1.88 0.78
N GLU A 314 -7.26 -0.93 0.96
CA GLU A 314 -7.23 -0.01 2.11
C GLU A 314 -8.51 0.82 2.24
N GLN A 315 -9.22 1.09 1.13
CA GLN A 315 -10.51 1.81 1.15
C GLN A 315 -11.64 0.99 1.77
N PHE A 316 -11.49 -0.34 1.87
CA PHE A 316 -12.46 -1.24 2.50
C PHE A 316 -12.10 -1.57 3.94
N SER A 317 -11.10 -0.89 4.53
CA SER A 317 -10.74 -1.06 5.93
C SER A 317 -11.88 -0.62 6.86
N THR A 318 -12.22 -1.51 7.79
CA THR A 318 -13.20 -1.31 8.86
C THR A 318 -12.59 -1.74 10.20
N PRO A 319 -12.97 -1.14 11.35
CA PRO A 319 -12.39 -1.52 12.65
C PRO A 319 -12.63 -2.98 13.04
N HIS A 320 -13.71 -3.57 12.54
CA HIS A 320 -13.98 -5.00 12.62
C HIS A 320 -13.91 -5.60 11.22
N SER A 321 -13.45 -6.85 11.06
CA SER A 321 -13.31 -7.52 9.75
C SER A 321 -14.67 -7.90 9.13
N LEU A 322 -15.50 -6.90 8.83
CA LEU A 322 -16.83 -7.04 8.25
C LEU A 322 -16.76 -7.29 6.74
N ILE A 323 -15.74 -6.75 6.09
CA ILE A 323 -15.50 -6.89 4.66
C ILE A 323 -14.42 -7.95 4.46
N TYR A 324 -14.82 -9.09 3.88
CA TYR A 324 -13.93 -10.21 3.57
C TYR A 324 -14.15 -10.65 2.12
N THR A 325 -13.29 -10.18 1.21
CA THR A 325 -13.41 -10.38 -0.24
C THR A 325 -13.28 -11.83 -0.68
N ARG A 326 -12.64 -12.69 0.12
CA ARG A 326 -12.56 -14.14 -0.14
C ARG A 326 -13.88 -14.89 -0.01
N ARG A 327 -14.96 -14.22 0.44
CA ARG A 327 -16.33 -14.76 0.27
C ARG A 327 -16.78 -14.79 -1.19
N ILE A 328 -16.20 -13.92 -2.03
CA ILE A 328 -16.39 -13.92 -3.48
C ILE A 328 -15.35 -14.91 -4.02
N VAL A 329 -15.79 -16.10 -4.40
CA VAL A 329 -14.88 -17.23 -4.67
C VAL A 329 -14.42 -17.22 -6.13
N GLN A 330 -15.38 -17.21 -7.05
CA GLN A 330 -15.14 -17.31 -8.49
C GLN A 330 -16.17 -16.44 -9.23
N PRO A 331 -15.94 -15.12 -9.30
CA PRO A 331 -16.83 -14.21 -10.01
C PRO A 331 -16.82 -14.49 -11.51
N ASP A 332 -18.01 -14.63 -12.10
CA ASP A 332 -18.22 -14.54 -13.56
C ASP A 332 -18.01 -13.10 -14.03
N ALA A 333 -18.36 -12.12 -13.18
CA ALA A 333 -18.13 -10.71 -13.40
C ALA A 333 -17.99 -9.96 -12.07
N ALA A 334 -17.12 -8.96 -12.05
CA ALA A 334 -16.94 -8.09 -10.92
C ALA A 334 -16.61 -6.65 -11.34
N LEU A 335 -17.07 -5.70 -10.55
CA LEU A 335 -16.83 -4.27 -10.70
C LEU A 335 -16.38 -3.69 -9.36
N LYS A 336 -15.35 -2.87 -9.37
CA LYS A 336 -14.82 -2.21 -8.17
C LYS A 336 -14.49 -0.76 -8.48
N LEU A 337 -14.98 0.17 -7.67
CA LEU A 337 -14.67 1.59 -7.77
C LEU A 337 -14.07 2.04 -6.43
N THR A 338 -12.82 2.52 -6.44
CA THR A 338 -12.13 2.97 -5.22
C THR A 338 -11.48 4.32 -5.43
N GLY A 339 -11.49 5.17 -4.41
CA GLY A 339 -10.86 6.48 -4.49
C GLY A 339 -11.29 7.49 -3.44
N LYS A 340 -10.88 8.75 -3.63
CA LYS A 340 -11.29 9.89 -2.79
C LYS A 340 -12.06 10.90 -3.64
N VAL A 341 -13.26 11.27 -3.21
CA VAL A 341 -14.14 12.26 -3.87
C VAL A 341 -14.59 13.27 -2.83
N ALA A 342 -14.33 14.56 -3.08
CA ALA A 342 -14.72 15.67 -2.18
C ALA A 342 -14.34 15.43 -0.70
N GLY A 343 -13.12 14.95 -0.45
CA GLY A 343 -12.61 14.66 0.89
C GLY A 343 -13.19 13.39 1.54
N THR A 344 -13.96 12.59 0.80
CA THR A 344 -14.53 11.32 1.28
C THR A 344 -13.89 10.16 0.54
N SER A 345 -13.29 9.23 1.28
CA SER A 345 -12.85 7.94 0.77
C SER A 345 -14.07 7.07 0.45
N ILE A 346 -14.10 6.51 -0.75
CA ILE A 346 -15.16 5.64 -1.24
C ILE A 346 -14.59 4.33 -1.76
N GLY A 347 -15.29 3.24 -1.44
CA GLY A 347 -15.07 1.91 -1.99
C GLY A 347 -16.40 1.27 -2.32
N VAL A 348 -16.60 0.89 -3.58
CA VAL A 348 -17.78 0.14 -4.04
C VAL A 348 -17.27 -1.11 -4.75
N LEU A 349 -17.81 -2.27 -4.40
CA LEU A 349 -17.52 -3.54 -5.04
C LEU A 349 -18.84 -4.24 -5.32
N SER A 350 -19.04 -4.73 -6.53
CA SER A 350 -20.14 -5.63 -6.88
C SER A 350 -19.57 -6.82 -7.65
N ALA A 351 -19.95 -8.03 -7.26
CA ALA A 351 -19.47 -9.24 -7.91
C ALA A 351 -20.58 -10.30 -7.99
N ALA A 352 -20.61 -11.05 -9.09
CA ALA A 352 -21.52 -12.17 -9.28
C ALA A 352 -20.70 -13.45 -9.43
N ASP A 353 -20.74 -14.31 -8.41
CA ASP A 353 -20.07 -15.62 -8.41
C ASP A 353 -20.76 -16.60 -9.36
N ASP A 354 -19.99 -17.59 -9.84
CA ASP A 354 -20.51 -18.73 -10.59
C ASP A 354 -21.68 -19.38 -9.83
N ARG A 355 -22.76 -19.64 -10.56
CA ARG A 355 -23.97 -20.28 -10.03
C ARG A 355 -23.70 -21.63 -9.40
N SER A 356 -22.65 -22.36 -9.82
CA SER A 356 -22.27 -23.67 -9.28
C SER A 356 -21.86 -23.60 -7.81
N LEU A 357 -21.49 -22.41 -7.33
CA LEU A 357 -21.14 -22.16 -5.92
C LEU A 357 -22.37 -21.90 -5.04
N SER A 358 -23.56 -21.73 -5.64
CA SER A 358 -24.81 -21.67 -4.89
C SER A 358 -25.31 -23.08 -4.57
N ALA A 359 -25.92 -23.26 -3.39
CA ALA A 359 -26.45 -24.56 -2.96
C ALA A 359 -27.48 -25.16 -3.95
N SER A 360 -28.19 -24.32 -4.70
CA SER A 360 -29.18 -24.76 -5.70
C SER A 360 -28.60 -24.95 -7.11
N GLY A 361 -27.41 -24.42 -7.39
CA GLY A 361 -26.85 -24.35 -8.75
C GLY A 361 -27.61 -23.44 -9.73
N ARG A 362 -28.71 -22.82 -9.31
CA ARG A 362 -29.66 -22.10 -10.19
C ARG A 362 -29.44 -20.60 -10.24
N HIS A 363 -29.03 -20.02 -9.12
CA HIS A 363 -28.88 -18.57 -8.97
C HIS A 363 -27.42 -18.22 -8.71
N ARG A 364 -26.93 -17.14 -9.31
CA ARG A 364 -25.63 -16.57 -8.96
C ARG A 364 -25.70 -15.91 -7.59
N ALA A 365 -24.64 -16.02 -6.81
CA ALA A 365 -24.50 -15.23 -5.59
C ALA A 365 -23.97 -13.84 -5.98
N ILE A 366 -24.76 -12.81 -5.69
CA ILE A 366 -24.38 -11.41 -5.91
C ILE A 366 -23.91 -10.85 -4.58
N TYR A 367 -22.72 -10.26 -4.57
CA TYR A 367 -22.15 -9.56 -3.43
C TYR A 367 -22.04 -8.09 -3.77
N ASN A 368 -22.58 -7.22 -2.92
CA ASN A 368 -22.33 -5.79 -3.00
C ASN A 368 -21.70 -5.30 -1.68
N ILE A 369 -20.63 -4.53 -1.79
CA ILE A 369 -19.94 -3.92 -0.67
C ILE A 369 -19.82 -2.42 -0.97
N VAL A 370 -20.21 -1.60 -0.01
CA VAL A 370 -20.08 -0.15 -0.04
C VAL A 370 -19.38 0.29 1.22
N ARG A 371 -18.36 1.14 1.07
CA ARG A 371 -17.62 1.76 2.15
C ARG A 371 -17.48 3.25 1.84
N GLY A 372 -17.88 4.08 2.78
CA GLY A 372 -17.64 5.51 2.78
C GLY A 372 -16.93 5.91 4.05
N GLN A 373 -15.87 6.70 3.97
CA GLN A 373 -15.19 7.27 5.13
C GLN A 373 -14.91 8.74 4.90
N ARG A 374 -15.32 9.58 5.85
CA ARG A 374 -15.11 11.02 5.82
C ARG A 374 -14.33 11.48 7.03
N ASP A 375 -13.36 12.33 6.75
CA ASP A 375 -12.58 13.01 7.78
C ASP A 375 -13.44 14.17 8.37
N ILE A 376 -13.47 14.25 9.70
CA ILE A 376 -14.22 15.27 10.45
C ILE A 376 -13.24 16.03 11.36
N GLY A 377 -13.00 17.30 11.05
CA GLY A 377 -12.04 18.11 11.81
C GLY A 377 -10.60 17.61 11.65
N GLY A 378 -9.82 17.64 12.74
CA GLY A 378 -8.42 17.21 12.78
C GLY A 378 -8.21 15.71 12.54
N GLN A 379 -7.96 14.93 13.59
CA GLN A 379 -7.66 13.48 13.52
C GLN A 379 -8.90 12.57 13.71
N SER A 380 -10.12 13.13 13.73
CA SER A 380 -11.37 12.36 13.86
C SER A 380 -11.95 11.92 12.50
N ARG A 381 -12.56 10.73 12.43
CA ARG A 381 -13.22 10.20 11.21
C ARG A 381 -14.55 9.56 11.54
N LEU A 382 -15.44 9.56 10.55
CA LEU A 382 -16.68 8.79 10.54
C LEU A 382 -16.72 7.93 9.29
N GLY A 383 -17.15 6.70 9.44
CA GLY A 383 -17.28 5.71 8.40
C GLY A 383 -18.66 5.08 8.39
N PHE A 384 -19.06 4.62 7.22
CA PHE A 384 -20.21 3.76 7.00
C PHE A 384 -19.78 2.59 6.13
N ALA A 385 -20.19 1.38 6.47
CA ALA A 385 -20.02 0.21 5.61
C ALA A 385 -21.36 -0.51 5.43
N TYR A 386 -21.56 -1.08 4.25
CA TYR A 386 -22.68 -1.94 3.94
C TYR A 386 -22.18 -3.12 3.12
N THR A 387 -22.57 -4.33 3.50
CA THR A 387 -22.31 -5.55 2.75
C THR A 387 -23.61 -6.29 2.54
N ASP A 388 -23.83 -6.76 1.32
CA ASP A 388 -24.90 -7.70 1.02
C ASP A 388 -24.39 -8.92 0.27
N ARG A 389 -25.16 -10.00 0.44
CA ARG A 389 -25.08 -11.21 -0.35
C ARG A 389 -26.51 -11.62 -0.69
N VAL A 390 -26.81 -11.79 -1.97
CA VAL A 390 -28.14 -12.19 -2.48
C VAL A 390 -27.99 -13.44 -3.34
N VAL A 391 -28.82 -14.45 -3.09
CA VAL A 391 -28.88 -15.70 -3.86
C VAL A 391 -30.35 -16.05 -4.10
N GLY A 392 -30.88 -15.76 -5.29
CA GLY A 392 -32.32 -15.94 -5.54
C GLY A 392 -33.17 -15.08 -4.60
N SER A 393 -34.01 -15.70 -3.78
CA SER A 393 -34.80 -15.03 -2.73
C SER A 393 -34.05 -14.82 -1.41
N ASP A 394 -32.94 -15.53 -1.20
CA ASP A 394 -32.21 -15.52 0.06
C ASP A 394 -31.23 -14.35 0.11
N TYR A 395 -31.08 -13.72 1.27
CA TYR A 395 -30.14 -12.63 1.45
C TYR A 395 -29.50 -12.61 2.84
N ASN A 396 -28.31 -12.01 2.91
CA ASN A 396 -27.68 -11.58 4.14
C ASN A 396 -27.20 -10.13 3.93
N ARG A 397 -27.53 -9.24 4.87
CA ARG A 397 -27.19 -7.82 4.80
C ARG A 397 -26.66 -7.36 6.14
N VAL A 398 -25.54 -6.64 6.11
CA VAL A 398 -24.91 -6.06 7.28
C VAL A 398 -24.63 -4.60 6.98
N ALA A 399 -24.94 -3.72 7.92
CA ALA A 399 -24.57 -2.32 7.88
C ALA A 399 -23.79 -1.96 9.15
N ASP A 400 -22.84 -1.07 9.03
CA ASP A 400 -21.95 -0.62 10.10
C ASP A 400 -21.75 0.90 10.01
N VAL A 401 -21.62 1.52 11.18
CA VAL A 401 -21.22 2.91 11.33
C VAL A 401 -20.10 2.92 12.36
N ASP A 402 -18.93 3.34 11.92
CA ASP A 402 -17.75 3.39 12.75
C ASP A 402 -17.16 4.79 12.80
N GLY A 403 -16.36 5.07 13.83
CA GLY A 403 -15.67 6.35 13.93
C GLY A 403 -14.48 6.26 14.85
N ARG A 404 -13.52 7.16 14.62
CA ARG A 404 -12.45 7.43 15.57
C ARG A 404 -12.56 8.89 15.95
N TYR A 405 -12.66 9.17 17.23
CA TYR A 405 -12.64 10.52 17.76
C TYR A 405 -11.34 10.72 18.53
N VAL A 406 -10.58 11.75 18.17
CA VAL A 406 -9.36 12.15 18.89
C VAL A 406 -9.67 13.44 19.63
N PHE A 407 -9.55 13.40 20.96
CA PHE A 407 -9.64 14.59 21.79
C PHE A 407 -8.39 15.44 21.56
N GLY A 408 -8.60 16.72 21.24
CA GLY A 408 -7.53 17.70 21.02
C GLY A 408 -6.89 18.19 22.31
#